data_AF-A0A929A0T2-F1
#
_entry.id   AF-A0A929A0T2-F1
#
_cell.length_a   1.000
_cell.length_b   1.000
_cell.length_c   1.000
_cell.angle_alpha   90.00
_cell.angle_beta   90.00
_cell.angle_gamma   90.00
#
_symmetry.space_group_name_H-M   'P 1'
#
loop_
_entity.id
_entity.type
_entity.pdbx_description
1 polymer ?
#
loop_
_entity_poly.entity_id
_entity_poly.type
_entity_poly.pdbx_seq_one_letter_code
_entity_poly.pdbx_strand_id
1 'polypeptide(L)'
;MNHRFALRLVTNLTVWLLTLSCVGIVLWVIDEFLGWDILPDALSLLVRALLVAGGIIALVLVVMNVVLSLALLAEANASRARLPNYSISRRFTRRVGRTIVGGVLAIALLLGGLQGINQLRLQAATRADRVEFSQMQDDMDVAMEQVVKLFSPPLLEALESNTLEQQGQLGNLKKLLQSISSSFPHNPAVAILIPSTEPPFKYARIEQETITSDSKGTLGLSPKLYLDFPTQTEAQIVEQLLAGQHPQVKGEINGDLIRTDIPSSWGILQQRGQAIAIVYLESTQSGDFYQQFFHHDGPAQLISN
;
A
#
# COMPACT_ATOMS: atom_id res chain seq x y z
N MET A 1 5.85 -59.01 -21.59
CA MET A 1 5.01 -57.80 -21.52
C MET A 1 5.59 -56.73 -22.44
N ASN A 2 4.76 -56.09 -23.26
CA ASN A 2 5.19 -55.31 -24.43
C ASN A 2 5.86 -53.98 -24.04
N HIS A 3 7.20 -53.97 -23.96
CA HIS A 3 8.01 -52.74 -23.81
C HIS A 3 7.64 -51.65 -24.83
N ARG A 4 7.18 -52.05 -26.03
CA ARG A 4 6.68 -51.12 -27.07
C ARG A 4 5.39 -50.39 -26.68
N PHE A 5 4.51 -51.02 -25.88
CA PHE A 5 3.28 -50.40 -25.41
C PHE A 5 3.57 -49.38 -24.30
N ALA A 6 4.42 -49.75 -23.34
CA ALA A 6 4.87 -48.84 -22.29
C ALA A 6 5.60 -47.62 -22.87
N LEU A 7 6.45 -47.82 -23.88
CA LEU A 7 7.19 -46.73 -24.51
C LEU A 7 6.27 -45.79 -25.29
N ARG A 8 5.30 -46.31 -26.05
CA ARG A 8 4.28 -45.47 -26.74
C ARG A 8 3.39 -44.71 -25.75
N LEU A 9 3.00 -45.34 -24.64
CA LEU A 9 2.21 -44.69 -23.59
C LEU A 9 2.98 -43.53 -22.96
N VAL A 10 4.25 -43.75 -22.60
CA VAL A 10 5.11 -42.72 -22.01
C VAL A 10 5.38 -41.59 -22.98
N THR A 11 5.65 -41.87 -24.26
CA THR A 11 5.87 -40.82 -25.26
C THR A 11 4.60 -40.00 -25.50
N ASN A 12 3.43 -40.64 -25.62
CA ASN A 12 2.16 -39.93 -25.80
C ASN A 12 1.81 -39.07 -24.58
N LEU A 13 2.04 -39.59 -23.37
CA LEU A 13 1.78 -38.85 -22.13
C LEU A 13 2.75 -37.67 -21.96
N THR A 14 4.01 -37.82 -22.40
CA THR A 14 5.01 -36.74 -22.42
C THR A 14 4.63 -35.65 -23.42
N VAL A 15 4.17 -36.01 -24.62
CA VAL A 15 3.69 -35.04 -25.61
C VAL A 15 2.47 -34.30 -25.09
N TRP A 16 1.53 -35.01 -24.44
CA TRP A 16 0.36 -34.39 -23.83
C TRP A 16 0.71 -33.38 -22.73
N LEU A 17 1.64 -33.74 -21.84
CA LEU A 17 2.14 -32.84 -20.79
C LEU A 17 2.88 -31.63 -21.38
N LEU A 18 3.63 -31.82 -22.47
CA LEU A 18 4.32 -30.72 -23.16
C LEU A 18 3.32 -29.76 -23.82
N THR A 19 2.28 -30.27 -24.48
CA THR A 19 1.21 -29.42 -25.02
C THR A 19 0.47 -28.68 -23.90
N LEU A 20 0.20 -29.34 -22.78
CA LEU A 20 -0.50 -28.74 -21.64
C LEU A 20 0.37 -27.67 -20.94
N SER A 21 1.67 -27.90 -20.83
CA SER A 21 2.64 -26.91 -20.33
C SER A 21 2.79 -25.73 -21.28
N CYS A 22 2.85 -25.96 -22.60
CA CYS A 22 2.93 -24.88 -23.59
C CYS A 22 1.64 -24.03 -23.59
N VAL A 23 0.47 -24.66 -23.52
CA VAL A 23 -0.82 -23.97 -23.35
C VAL A 23 -0.86 -23.21 -22.03
N GLY A 24 -0.35 -23.77 -20.94
CA GLY A 24 -0.26 -23.09 -19.64
C GLY A 24 0.65 -21.85 -19.67
N ILE A 25 1.80 -21.94 -20.35
CA ILE A 25 2.71 -20.80 -20.54
C ILE A 25 2.07 -19.75 -21.44
N VAL A 26 1.39 -20.15 -22.52
CA VAL A 26 0.69 -19.20 -23.41
C VAL A 26 -0.46 -18.52 -22.68
N LEU A 27 -1.26 -19.26 -21.90
CA LEU A 27 -2.32 -18.69 -21.05
C LEU A 27 -1.73 -17.74 -20.01
N TRP A 28 -0.62 -18.11 -19.37
CA TRP A 28 0.08 -17.24 -18.43
C TRP A 28 0.62 -15.97 -19.09
N VAL A 29 1.23 -16.08 -20.28
CA VAL A 29 1.69 -14.92 -21.05
C VAL A 29 0.51 -14.04 -21.44
N ILE A 30 -0.60 -14.62 -21.90
CA ILE A 30 -1.82 -13.88 -22.28
C ILE A 30 -2.38 -13.13 -21.07
N ASP A 31 -2.51 -13.79 -19.92
CA ASP A 31 -2.96 -13.20 -18.65
C ASP A 31 -2.02 -12.04 -18.20
N GLU A 32 -0.71 -12.27 -18.22
CA GLU A 32 0.32 -11.33 -17.77
C GLU A 32 0.54 -10.12 -18.72
N PHE A 33 0.41 -10.32 -20.05
CA PHE A 33 0.66 -9.29 -21.06
C PHE A 33 -0.59 -8.47 -21.41
N LEU A 34 -1.79 -9.06 -21.40
CA LEU A 34 -3.01 -8.35 -21.79
C LEU A 34 -3.71 -7.66 -20.62
N GLY A 35 -3.31 -7.94 -19.37
CA GLY A 35 -3.92 -7.33 -18.18
C GLY A 35 -5.42 -7.60 -18.07
N TRP A 36 -5.89 -8.71 -18.65
CA TRP A 36 -7.24 -9.18 -18.44
C TRP A 36 -7.25 -9.88 -17.08
N ASP A 37 -7.72 -9.21 -16.04
CA ASP A 37 -8.08 -9.81 -14.74
C ASP A 37 -9.22 -10.82 -14.92
N ILE A 38 -8.95 -11.97 -15.57
CA ILE A 38 -9.94 -13.04 -15.76
C ILE A 38 -10.15 -13.79 -14.44
N LEU A 39 -9.21 -13.69 -13.49
CA LEU A 39 -9.26 -14.37 -12.20
C LEU A 39 -9.52 -13.37 -11.07
N PRO A 40 -10.54 -13.59 -10.23
CA PRO A 40 -10.87 -12.70 -9.12
C PRO A 40 -9.75 -12.62 -8.07
N ASP A 41 -9.51 -11.43 -7.53
CA ASP A 41 -8.35 -11.03 -6.71
C ASP A 41 -8.05 -11.96 -5.53
N ALA A 42 -9.07 -12.60 -4.95
CA ALA A 42 -8.94 -13.47 -3.78
C ALA A 42 -8.31 -14.85 -4.05
N LEU A 43 -8.29 -15.31 -5.31
CA LEU A 43 -7.67 -16.61 -5.70
C LEU A 43 -6.27 -16.44 -6.31
N SER A 44 -5.83 -15.20 -6.52
CA SER A 44 -4.75 -14.84 -7.43
C SER A 44 -3.37 -15.36 -7.02
N LEU A 45 -3.00 -15.30 -5.73
CA LEU A 45 -1.60 -15.49 -5.34
C LEU A 45 -1.20 -16.97 -5.22
N LEU A 46 -2.05 -17.79 -4.59
CA LEU A 46 -1.77 -19.20 -4.34
C LEU A 46 -1.97 -20.04 -5.61
N VAL A 47 -3.02 -19.77 -6.39
CA VAL A 47 -3.27 -20.47 -7.66
C VAL A 47 -2.21 -20.13 -8.70
N ARG A 48 -1.77 -18.85 -8.78
CA ARG A 48 -0.68 -18.44 -9.67
C ARG A 48 0.66 -19.03 -9.25
N ALA A 49 0.97 -19.05 -7.95
CA ALA A 49 2.17 -19.73 -7.45
C ALA A 49 2.14 -21.24 -7.75
N LEU A 50 0.98 -21.88 -7.62
CA LEU A 50 0.81 -23.32 -7.86
C LEU A 50 0.85 -23.66 -9.36
N LEU A 51 0.33 -22.80 -10.24
CA LEU A 51 0.47 -22.91 -11.69
C LEU A 51 1.91 -22.73 -12.14
N VAL A 52 2.64 -21.76 -11.59
CA VAL A 52 4.05 -21.53 -11.91
C VAL A 52 4.91 -22.69 -11.40
N ALA A 53 4.73 -23.11 -10.14
CA ALA A 53 5.43 -24.25 -9.58
C ALA A 53 5.10 -25.55 -10.34
N GLY A 54 3.82 -25.77 -10.65
CA GLY A 54 3.35 -26.90 -11.44
C GLY A 54 3.92 -26.91 -12.86
N GLY A 55 4.00 -25.75 -13.51
CA GLY A 55 4.61 -25.59 -14.83
C GLY A 55 6.10 -25.91 -14.83
N ILE A 56 6.85 -25.44 -13.82
CA ILE A 56 8.28 -25.73 -13.66
C ILE A 56 8.50 -27.22 -13.38
N ILE A 57 7.72 -27.83 -12.48
CA ILE A 57 7.82 -29.26 -12.16
C ILE A 57 7.49 -30.10 -13.40
N ALA A 58 6.44 -29.75 -14.15
CA ALA A 58 6.07 -30.43 -15.39
C ALA A 58 7.18 -30.33 -16.44
N LEU A 59 7.78 -29.15 -16.62
CA LEU A 59 8.91 -28.95 -17.52
C LEU A 59 10.10 -29.85 -17.14
N VAL A 60 10.49 -29.87 -15.85
CA VAL A 60 11.59 -30.70 -15.34
C VAL A 60 11.30 -32.19 -15.54
N LEU A 61 10.08 -32.64 -15.26
CA LEU A 61 9.66 -34.03 -15.45
C LEU A 61 9.66 -34.45 -16.93
N VAL A 62 9.30 -33.53 -17.84
CA VAL A 62 9.35 -33.78 -19.28
C VAL A 62 10.79 -33.87 -19.76
N VAL A 63 11.68 -32.96 -19.33
CA VAL A 63 13.11 -33.01 -19.68
C VAL A 63 13.74 -34.30 -19.16
N MET A 64 13.48 -34.66 -17.90
CA MET A 64 13.93 -35.92 -17.30
C MET A 64 13.43 -37.13 -18.11
N ASN A 65 12.14 -37.17 -18.48
CA ASN A 65 11.57 -38.27 -19.26
C ASN A 65 12.15 -38.38 -20.67
N VAL A 66 12.37 -37.25 -21.36
CA VAL A 66 12.99 -37.23 -22.68
C VAL A 66 14.43 -37.75 -22.60
N VAL A 67 15.19 -37.31 -21.59
CA VAL A 67 16.56 -37.77 -21.36
C VAL A 67 16.60 -39.27 -21.00
N LEU A 68 15.71 -39.74 -20.12
CA LEU A 68 15.60 -41.16 -19.78
C LEU A 68 15.17 -42.00 -20.98
N SER A 69 14.20 -41.53 -21.77
CA SER A 69 13.71 -42.26 -22.94
C SER A 69 14.78 -42.38 -24.03
N LEU A 70 15.57 -41.32 -24.22
CA LEU A 70 16.74 -41.33 -25.12
C LEU A 70 17.85 -42.25 -24.58
N ALA A 71 18.10 -42.24 -23.27
CA ALA A 71 19.08 -43.12 -22.64
C ALA A 71 18.69 -44.60 -22.79
N LEU A 72 17.42 -44.94 -22.53
CA LEU A 72 16.89 -46.30 -22.66
C LEU A 72 16.83 -46.76 -24.12
N LEU A 73 16.50 -45.88 -25.08
CA LEU A 73 16.57 -46.20 -26.51
C LEU A 73 18.01 -46.44 -26.97
N ALA A 74 18.96 -45.66 -26.46
CA ALA A 74 20.38 -45.84 -26.75
C ALA A 74 20.90 -47.18 -26.18
N GLU A 75 20.51 -47.52 -24.95
CA GLU A 75 20.89 -48.77 -24.29
C GLU A 75 20.22 -50.01 -24.94
N ALA A 76 18.95 -49.90 -25.32
CA ALA A 76 18.23 -50.97 -26.04
C ALA A 76 18.78 -51.23 -27.45
N ASN A 77 19.26 -50.20 -28.14
CA ASN A 77 19.93 -50.35 -29.44
C ASN A 77 21.37 -50.86 -29.29
N ALA A 78 22.11 -50.42 -28.26
CA ALA A 78 23.46 -50.90 -27.97
C ALA A 78 23.49 -52.39 -27.57
N SER A 79 22.55 -52.80 -26.72
CA SER A 79 22.40 -54.20 -26.28
C SER A 79 22.00 -55.15 -27.42
N ARG A 80 21.12 -54.71 -28.34
CA ARG A 80 20.76 -55.50 -29.53
C ARG A 80 21.89 -55.62 -30.55
N ALA A 81 22.74 -54.60 -30.66
CA ALA A 81 23.86 -54.59 -31.59
C ALA A 81 25.12 -55.26 -31.05
N ARG A 82 25.12 -55.78 -29.81
CA ARG A 82 26.29 -56.35 -29.10
C ARG A 82 27.55 -55.48 -29.23
N LEU A 83 27.37 -54.15 -29.24
CA LEU A 83 28.48 -53.23 -29.41
C LEU A 83 29.28 -53.17 -28.09
N PRO A 84 30.62 -53.24 -28.15
CA PRO A 84 31.46 -52.90 -27.00
C PRO A 84 31.13 -51.48 -26.52
N ASN A 85 31.33 -51.21 -25.24
CA ASN A 85 31.10 -49.91 -24.61
C ASN A 85 31.98 -48.84 -25.26
N TYR A 86 31.52 -48.23 -26.35
CA TYR A 86 32.26 -47.22 -27.08
C TYR A 86 31.99 -45.84 -26.45
N SER A 87 33.07 -45.13 -26.18
CA SER A 87 33.06 -43.75 -25.69
C SER A 87 32.26 -42.84 -26.63
N ILE A 88 31.30 -42.11 -26.07
CA ILE A 88 30.43 -41.15 -26.78
C ILE A 88 31.26 -40.21 -27.66
N SER A 89 30.89 -40.04 -28.93
CA SER A 89 31.62 -39.16 -29.85
C SER A 89 31.60 -37.70 -29.37
N ARG A 90 32.78 -37.08 -29.26
CA ARG A 90 32.95 -35.68 -28.78
C ARG A 90 32.12 -34.65 -29.56
N ARG A 91 31.75 -34.93 -30.83
CA ARG A 91 30.95 -34.03 -31.67
C ARG A 91 29.48 -34.00 -31.27
N PHE A 92 28.90 -35.15 -30.88
CA PHE A 92 27.50 -35.23 -30.48
C PHE A 92 27.28 -34.58 -29.11
N THR A 93 28.16 -34.85 -28.13
CA THR A 93 28.15 -34.19 -26.81
C THR A 93 28.31 -32.67 -26.92
N ARG A 94 29.17 -32.17 -27.83
CA ARG A 94 29.28 -30.72 -28.07
C ARG A 94 28.00 -30.10 -28.65
N ARG A 95 27.27 -30.81 -29.53
CA ARG A 95 26.06 -30.29 -30.16
C ARG A 95 24.89 -30.22 -29.17
N VAL A 96 24.71 -31.27 -28.37
CA VAL A 96 23.72 -31.32 -27.28
C VAL A 96 24.06 -30.30 -26.18
N GLY A 97 25.33 -30.17 -25.81
CA GLY A 97 25.78 -29.15 -24.87
C GLY A 97 25.46 -27.73 -25.33
N ARG A 98 25.65 -27.43 -26.63
CA ARG A 98 25.29 -26.11 -27.20
C ARG A 98 23.78 -25.84 -27.17
N THR A 99 22.94 -26.85 -27.44
CA THR A 99 21.48 -26.67 -27.36
C THR A 99 20.98 -26.49 -25.93
N ILE A 100 21.58 -27.20 -24.96
CA ILE A 100 21.26 -27.00 -23.53
C ILE A 100 21.68 -25.60 -23.08
N VAL A 101 22.90 -25.17 -23.42
CA VAL A 101 23.38 -23.82 -23.09
C VAL A 101 22.50 -22.76 -23.74
N GLY A 102 22.10 -22.93 -25.00
CA GLY A 102 21.17 -22.02 -25.68
C GLY A 102 19.80 -21.94 -25.01
N GLY A 103 19.25 -23.07 -24.58
CA GLY A 103 17.99 -23.13 -23.83
C GLY A 103 18.08 -22.44 -22.47
N VAL A 104 19.15 -22.68 -21.72
CA VAL A 104 19.40 -22.01 -20.43
C VAL A 104 19.56 -20.50 -20.62
N LEU A 105 20.26 -20.07 -21.68
CA LEU A 105 20.43 -18.63 -21.98
C LEU A 105 19.10 -17.96 -22.33
N ALA A 106 18.24 -18.64 -23.11
CA ALA A 106 16.92 -18.13 -23.47
C ALA A 106 16.01 -17.98 -22.24
N ILE A 107 16.00 -18.99 -21.35
CA ILE A 107 15.26 -18.91 -20.08
C ILE A 107 15.80 -17.78 -19.20
N ALA A 108 17.12 -17.63 -19.11
CA ALA A 108 17.74 -16.55 -18.34
C ALA A 108 17.39 -15.15 -18.88
N LEU A 109 17.36 -14.99 -20.21
CA LEU A 109 16.94 -13.73 -20.86
C LEU A 109 15.46 -13.44 -20.64
N LEU A 110 14.59 -14.46 -20.70
CA LEU A 110 13.16 -14.29 -20.41
C LEU A 110 12.93 -13.89 -18.95
N LEU A 111 13.56 -14.57 -18.00
CA LEU A 111 13.47 -14.24 -16.57
C LEU A 111 14.06 -12.85 -16.26
N GLY A 112 15.20 -12.51 -16.87
CA GLY A 112 15.82 -11.19 -16.72
C GLY A 112 14.95 -10.06 -17.31
N GLY A 113 14.33 -10.29 -18.48
CA GLY A 113 13.39 -9.36 -19.09
C GLY A 113 12.13 -9.13 -18.23
N LEU A 114 11.58 -10.20 -17.66
CA LEU A 114 10.45 -10.14 -16.72
C LEU A 114 10.77 -9.32 -15.45
N GLN A 115 11.97 -9.50 -14.88
CA GLN A 115 12.40 -8.71 -13.72
C GLN A 115 12.53 -7.22 -14.06
N GLY A 116 13.07 -6.87 -15.23
CA GLY A 116 13.19 -5.48 -15.68
C GLY A 116 11.84 -4.79 -15.89
N ILE A 117 10.88 -5.49 -16.49
CA ILE A 117 9.52 -4.96 -16.69
C ILE A 117 8.80 -4.78 -15.36
N ASN A 118 8.97 -5.72 -14.41
CA ASN A 118 8.37 -5.61 -13.09
C ASN A 118 8.91 -4.39 -12.33
N GLN A 119 10.21 -4.11 -12.41
CA GLN A 119 10.81 -2.91 -11.84
C GLN A 119 10.24 -1.62 -12.47
N LEU A 120 10.06 -1.57 -13.79
CA LEU A 120 9.47 -0.42 -14.46
C LEU A 120 8.01 -0.19 -14.05
N ARG A 121 7.22 -1.26 -13.90
CA ARG A 121 5.83 -1.17 -13.42
C ARG A 121 5.76 -0.71 -11.96
N LEU A 122 6.60 -1.26 -11.08
CA LEU A 122 6.69 -0.80 -9.69
C LEU A 122 7.04 0.68 -9.61
N GLN A 123 8.01 1.15 -10.41
CA GLN A 123 8.34 2.57 -10.48
C GLN A 123 7.19 3.44 -11.01
N ALA A 124 6.41 2.93 -11.98
CA ALA A 124 5.24 3.65 -12.50
C ALA A 124 4.12 3.73 -11.45
N ALA A 125 3.85 2.63 -10.74
CA ALA A 125 2.88 2.59 -9.65
C ALA A 125 3.28 3.55 -8.51
N THR A 126 4.53 3.49 -8.03
CA THR A 126 5.02 4.42 -7.01
C THR A 126 4.92 5.89 -7.42
N ARG A 127 5.10 6.21 -8.71
CA ARG A 127 4.91 7.58 -9.21
C ARG A 127 3.44 7.98 -9.19
N ALA A 128 2.53 7.08 -9.56
CA ALA A 128 1.10 7.33 -9.49
C ALA A 128 0.65 7.58 -8.04
N ASP A 129 1.05 6.70 -7.11
CA ASP A 129 0.76 6.83 -5.68
C ASP A 129 1.29 8.16 -5.13
N ARG A 130 2.49 8.58 -5.53
CA ARG A 130 3.06 9.87 -5.10
C ARG A 130 2.24 11.05 -5.59
N VAL A 131 1.78 11.01 -6.85
CA VAL A 131 0.95 12.06 -7.42
C VAL A 131 -0.40 12.11 -6.71
N GLU A 132 -1.01 10.96 -6.45
CA GLU A 132 -2.26 10.88 -5.70
C GLU A 132 -2.11 11.40 -4.27
N PHE A 133 -1.05 10.99 -3.55
CA PHE A 133 -0.75 11.50 -2.22
C PHE A 133 -0.58 13.02 -2.22
N SER A 134 0.22 13.57 -3.15
CA SER A 134 0.41 15.02 -3.27
C SER A 134 -0.89 15.74 -3.58
N GLN A 135 -1.75 15.17 -4.44
CA GLN A 135 -3.03 15.78 -4.76
C GLN A 135 -4.00 15.76 -3.56
N MET A 136 -4.07 14.65 -2.82
CA MET A 136 -4.85 14.59 -1.58
C MET A 136 -4.33 15.59 -0.54
N GLN A 137 -3.01 15.75 -0.44
CA GLN A 137 -2.39 16.73 0.44
C GLN A 137 -2.77 18.17 0.05
N ASP A 138 -2.69 18.52 -1.23
CA ASP A 138 -3.10 19.85 -1.73
C ASP A 138 -4.58 20.11 -1.44
N ASP A 139 -5.44 19.10 -1.63
CA ASP A 139 -6.87 19.18 -1.29
C ASP A 139 -7.10 19.42 0.22
N MET A 140 -6.30 18.77 1.10
CA MET A 140 -6.38 18.97 2.55
C MET A 140 -5.96 20.38 2.96
N ASP A 141 -4.91 20.94 2.36
CA ASP A 141 -4.46 22.31 2.64
C ASP A 141 -5.52 23.34 2.22
N VAL A 142 -6.12 23.16 1.03
CA VAL A 142 -7.23 24.00 0.57
C VAL A 142 -8.46 23.85 1.46
N ALA A 143 -8.77 22.63 1.92
CA ALA A 143 -9.86 22.39 2.86
C ALA A 143 -9.62 23.12 4.18
N MET A 144 -8.39 23.06 4.73
CA MET A 144 -8.04 23.73 5.96
C MET A 144 -8.26 25.25 5.89
N GLU A 145 -7.86 25.89 4.79
CA GLU A 145 -8.07 27.33 4.57
C GLU A 145 -9.55 27.76 4.59
N GLN A 146 -10.46 26.83 4.30
CA GLN A 146 -11.90 27.05 4.37
C GLN A 146 -12.43 26.72 5.77
N VAL A 147 -11.98 25.60 6.35
CA VAL A 147 -12.45 25.09 7.64
C VAL A 147 -12.23 26.08 8.77
N VAL A 148 -11.04 26.69 8.87
CA VAL A 148 -10.74 27.66 9.95
C VAL A 148 -11.71 28.84 9.94
N LYS A 149 -12.23 29.24 8.76
CA LYS A 149 -13.18 30.34 8.60
C LYS A 149 -14.62 29.98 8.99
N LEU A 150 -14.93 28.69 9.16
CA LEU A 150 -16.27 28.23 9.55
C LEU A 150 -16.54 28.40 11.05
N PHE A 151 -15.51 28.63 11.87
CA PHE A 151 -15.65 28.83 13.31
C PHE A 151 -16.27 30.20 13.59
N SER A 152 -17.50 30.20 14.09
CA SER A 152 -18.24 31.41 14.41
C SER A 152 -17.64 32.12 15.65
N PRO A 153 -17.79 33.44 15.79
CA PRO A 153 -17.30 34.15 16.98
C PRO A 153 -17.77 33.58 18.33
N PRO A 154 -19.03 33.12 18.50
CA PRO A 154 -19.46 32.46 19.73
C PRO A 154 -18.75 31.13 19.99
N LEU A 155 -18.41 30.36 18.95
CA LEU A 155 -17.64 29.13 19.10
C LEU A 155 -16.20 29.43 19.52
N LEU A 156 -15.58 30.44 18.91
CA LEU A 156 -14.23 30.88 19.28
C LEU A 156 -14.18 31.32 20.74
N GLU A 157 -15.12 32.17 21.18
CA GLU A 157 -15.20 32.61 22.57
C GLU A 157 -15.39 31.43 23.54
N ALA A 158 -16.28 30.48 23.21
CA ALA A 158 -16.50 29.30 24.03
C ALA A 158 -15.27 28.37 24.10
N LEU A 159 -14.46 28.31 23.04
CA LEU A 159 -13.19 27.57 23.00
C LEU A 159 -12.11 28.28 23.83
N GLU A 160 -11.94 29.59 23.66
CA GLU A 160 -10.98 30.42 24.43
C GLU A 160 -11.22 30.27 25.93
N SER A 161 -12.47 30.37 26.38
CA SER A 161 -12.82 30.30 27.81
C SER A 161 -13.07 28.89 28.33
N ASN A 162 -12.93 27.84 27.51
CA ASN A 162 -13.25 26.45 27.87
C ASN A 162 -14.69 26.27 28.41
N THR A 163 -15.66 26.99 27.84
CA THR A 163 -17.06 26.98 28.30
C THR A 163 -18.07 26.52 27.24
N LEU A 164 -17.67 25.59 26.37
CA LEU A 164 -18.52 25.05 25.30
C LEU A 164 -19.87 24.52 25.79
N GLU A 165 -19.88 23.85 26.94
CA GLU A 165 -21.09 23.32 27.58
C GLU A 165 -22.00 24.43 28.10
N GLN A 166 -21.44 25.35 28.90
CA GLN A 166 -22.18 26.41 29.57
C GLN A 166 -22.76 27.42 28.58
N GLN A 167 -22.08 27.66 27.46
CA GLN A 167 -22.55 28.53 26.39
C GLN A 167 -23.46 27.82 25.37
N GLY A 168 -23.78 26.54 25.57
CA GLY A 168 -24.67 25.75 24.70
C GLY A 168 -24.12 25.54 23.29
N GLN A 169 -22.80 25.63 23.10
CA GLN A 169 -22.17 25.57 21.78
C GLN A 169 -21.81 24.15 21.32
N LEU A 170 -21.88 23.14 22.19
CA LEU A 170 -21.55 21.75 21.83
C LEU A 170 -22.35 21.23 20.62
N GLY A 171 -23.63 21.60 20.50
CA GLY A 171 -24.45 21.19 19.35
C GLY A 171 -23.97 21.82 18.04
N ASN A 172 -23.54 23.08 18.09
CA ASN A 172 -23.00 23.79 16.91
C ASN A 172 -21.63 23.23 16.54
N LEU A 173 -20.77 22.98 17.54
CA LEU A 173 -19.46 22.38 17.32
C LEU A 173 -19.59 20.98 16.71
N LYS A 174 -20.43 20.11 17.28
CA LYS A 174 -20.66 18.76 16.76
C LYS A 174 -21.15 18.77 15.31
N LYS A 175 -22.10 19.65 14.99
CA LYS A 175 -22.58 19.82 13.61
C LYS A 175 -21.50 20.33 12.68
N LEU A 176 -20.66 21.27 13.14
CA LEU A 176 -19.54 21.78 12.36
C LEU A 176 -18.55 20.65 12.03
N LEU A 177 -18.07 19.91 13.03
CA LEU A 177 -17.15 18.79 12.85
C LEU A 177 -17.72 17.75 11.87
N GLN A 178 -18.99 17.37 12.05
CA GLN A 178 -19.67 16.44 11.15
C GLN A 178 -19.83 16.99 9.72
N SER A 179 -20.10 18.28 9.59
CA SER A 179 -20.23 18.93 8.27
C SER A 179 -18.90 18.95 7.54
N ILE A 180 -17.79 19.14 8.26
CA ILE A 180 -16.45 19.12 7.66
C ILE A 180 -16.16 17.72 7.10
N SER A 181 -16.36 16.68 7.90
CA SER A 181 -16.13 15.29 7.45
C SER A 181 -17.03 14.83 6.31
N SER A 182 -18.17 15.50 6.05
CA SER A 182 -19.10 15.13 4.98
C SER A 182 -19.08 16.04 3.76
N SER A 183 -18.54 17.25 3.88
CA SER A 183 -18.60 18.27 2.82
C SER A 183 -17.26 18.49 2.10
N PHE A 184 -16.15 18.04 2.68
CA PHE A 184 -14.82 18.19 2.09
C PHE A 184 -14.34 16.89 1.42
N PRO A 185 -13.52 16.99 0.35
CA PRO A 185 -12.94 15.84 -0.31
C PRO A 185 -12.24 14.89 0.66
N HIS A 186 -12.23 13.59 0.37
CA HIS A 186 -11.54 12.55 1.17
C HIS A 186 -12.07 12.37 2.60
N ASN A 187 -13.21 12.97 2.94
CA ASN A 187 -13.91 12.83 4.22
C ASN A 187 -12.98 12.98 5.44
N PRO A 188 -12.37 14.16 5.65
CA PRO A 188 -11.35 14.31 6.68
C PRO A 188 -11.96 14.15 8.07
N ALA A 189 -11.24 13.44 8.95
CA ALA A 189 -11.49 13.51 10.38
C ALA A 189 -10.93 14.83 10.91
N VAL A 190 -11.63 15.42 11.89
CA VAL A 190 -11.28 16.74 12.43
C VAL A 190 -11.03 16.61 13.92
N ALA A 191 -9.87 17.06 14.35
CA ALA A 191 -9.52 17.22 15.75
C ALA A 191 -9.25 18.70 16.06
N ILE A 192 -9.70 19.15 17.23
CA ILE A 192 -9.39 20.48 17.76
C ILE A 192 -8.58 20.29 19.03
N LEU A 193 -7.40 20.87 19.10
CA LEU A 193 -6.60 20.92 20.31
C LEU A 193 -6.71 22.30 20.96
N ILE A 194 -7.06 22.33 22.24
CA ILE A 194 -7.09 23.56 23.05
C ILE A 194 -6.23 23.41 24.31
N PRO A 195 -5.71 24.52 24.88
CA PRO A 195 -5.11 24.52 26.21
C PRO A 195 -6.12 24.04 27.26
N SER A 196 -5.71 23.12 28.12
CA SER A 196 -6.58 22.58 29.18
C SER A 196 -6.61 23.50 30.41
N THR A 197 -7.77 23.62 31.04
CA THR A 197 -7.94 24.27 32.35
C THR A 197 -7.86 23.28 33.52
N GLU A 198 -7.72 21.98 33.25
CA GLU A 198 -7.71 20.92 34.26
C GLU A 198 -6.28 20.44 34.58
N PRO A 199 -5.68 20.86 35.71
CA PRO A 199 -4.39 20.33 36.11
C PRO A 199 -4.51 18.83 36.47
N PRO A 200 -3.53 17.99 36.11
CA PRO A 200 -2.19 18.31 35.59
C PRO A 200 -2.07 18.33 34.05
N PHE A 201 -3.17 18.33 33.30
CA PHE A 201 -3.16 18.26 31.85
C PHE A 201 -2.85 19.62 31.21
N LYS A 202 -2.05 19.60 30.13
CA LYS A 202 -1.68 20.79 29.37
C LYS A 202 -2.66 21.08 28.23
N TYR A 203 -3.15 20.02 27.57
CA TYR A 203 -4.00 20.16 26.39
C TYR A 203 -5.22 19.24 26.46
N ALA A 204 -6.28 19.63 25.77
CA ALA A 204 -7.48 18.85 25.55
C ALA A 204 -7.75 18.74 24.05
N ARG A 205 -7.93 17.52 23.55
CA ARG A 205 -8.33 17.23 22.17
C ARG A 205 -9.82 16.94 22.12
N ILE A 206 -10.50 17.66 21.25
CA ILE A 206 -11.93 17.55 21.00
C ILE A 206 -12.12 17.01 19.59
N GLU A 207 -12.92 15.96 19.49
CA GLU A 207 -13.33 15.32 18.25
C GLU A 207 -14.83 15.12 18.25
N GLN A 208 -15.40 14.77 17.10
CA GLN A 208 -16.82 14.49 17.02
C GLN A 208 -17.26 13.39 18.00
N GLU A 209 -16.45 12.34 18.21
CA GLU A 209 -16.80 11.25 19.12
C GLU A 209 -16.74 11.66 20.59
N THR A 210 -15.94 12.68 20.94
CA THR A 210 -15.84 13.19 22.32
C THR A 210 -17.08 13.96 22.77
N ILE A 211 -17.96 14.36 21.83
CA ILE A 211 -19.23 15.05 22.12
C ILE A 211 -20.37 14.03 22.09
N THR A 212 -20.71 13.50 23.26
CA THR A 212 -21.71 12.44 23.43
C THR A 212 -23.03 12.99 23.93
N SER A 213 -24.11 12.25 23.70
CA SER A 213 -25.43 12.56 24.26
C SER A 213 -25.74 11.59 25.37
N ASP A 214 -26.24 12.09 26.50
CA ASP A 214 -26.79 11.23 27.55
C ASP A 214 -28.15 10.63 27.13
N SER A 215 -28.71 9.77 28.00
CA SER A 215 -30.01 9.11 27.79
C SER A 215 -31.21 10.08 27.74
N LYS A 216 -31.00 11.35 28.09
CA LYS A 216 -32.01 12.42 28.06
C LYS A 216 -31.85 13.34 26.84
N GLY A 217 -30.84 13.11 25.99
CA GLY A 217 -30.57 13.96 24.82
C GLY A 217 -29.66 15.15 25.12
N THR A 218 -29.11 15.27 26.32
CA THR A 218 -28.20 16.35 26.72
C THR A 218 -26.81 16.05 26.19
N LEU A 219 -26.20 17.01 25.50
CA LEU A 219 -24.82 16.87 25.02
C LEU A 219 -23.83 17.14 26.16
N GLY A 220 -22.81 16.30 26.26
CA GLY A 220 -21.64 16.49 27.13
C GLY A 220 -20.34 16.30 26.35
N LEU A 221 -19.27 16.91 26.85
CA LEU A 221 -17.94 16.85 26.28
C LEU A 221 -17.02 16.02 27.19
N SER A 222 -16.38 15.00 26.62
CA SER A 222 -15.36 14.19 27.29
C SER A 222 -14.10 14.19 26.43
N PRO A 223 -13.28 15.26 26.49
CA PRO A 223 -12.12 15.41 25.60
C PRO A 223 -11.01 14.43 25.98
N LYS A 224 -10.12 14.12 25.02
CA LYS A 224 -8.88 13.39 25.32
C LYS A 224 -7.86 14.37 25.90
N LEU A 225 -7.45 14.14 27.14
CA LEU A 225 -6.55 15.02 27.87
C LEU A 225 -5.09 14.58 27.72
N TYR A 226 -4.19 15.54 27.53
CA TYR A 226 -2.77 15.32 27.31
C TYR A 226 -1.94 15.98 28.41
N LEU A 227 -1.09 15.17 29.06
CA LEU A 227 -0.01 15.68 29.93
C LEU A 227 1.16 16.19 29.08
N ASP A 228 1.46 15.45 28.02
CA ASP A 228 2.48 15.73 27.02
C ASP A 228 2.19 14.91 25.75
N PHE A 229 2.95 15.15 24.69
CA PHE A 229 2.88 14.37 23.45
C PHE A 229 3.91 13.23 23.41
N PRO A 230 3.69 12.15 22.64
CA PRO A 230 4.61 11.03 22.53
C PRO A 230 6.01 11.41 22.03
N THR A 231 6.11 12.44 21.18
CA THR A 231 7.37 12.89 20.61
C THR A 231 7.67 14.35 20.94
N GLN A 232 8.95 14.67 21.18
CA GLN A 232 9.39 16.04 21.42
C GLN A 232 9.15 16.93 20.20
N THR A 233 9.28 16.38 18.99
CA THR A 233 9.03 17.12 17.74
C THR A 233 7.58 17.58 17.65
N GLU A 234 6.63 16.69 17.93
CA GLU A 234 5.21 17.03 17.96
C GLU A 234 4.90 18.08 19.04
N ALA A 235 5.44 17.91 20.24
CA ALA A 235 5.27 18.90 21.32
C ALA A 235 5.76 20.29 20.90
N GLN A 236 6.94 20.39 20.25
CA GLN A 236 7.49 21.65 19.75
C GLN A 236 6.63 22.27 18.66
N ILE A 237 6.08 21.47 17.74
CA ILE A 237 5.17 21.93 16.69
C ILE A 237 3.90 22.52 17.30
N VAL A 238 3.29 21.82 18.25
CA VAL A 238 2.10 22.29 18.95
C VAL A 238 2.36 23.59 19.70
N GLU A 239 3.49 23.68 20.41
CA GLU A 239 3.89 24.91 21.11
C GLU A 239 4.10 26.08 20.14
N GLN A 240 4.76 25.85 18.99
CA GLN A 240 4.95 26.87 17.96
C GLN A 240 3.62 27.35 17.35
N LEU A 241 2.72 26.42 17.05
CA LEU A 241 1.39 26.75 16.51
C LEU A 241 0.56 27.57 17.51
N LEU A 242 0.54 27.17 18.79
CA LEU A 242 -0.14 27.94 19.84
C LEU A 242 0.54 29.28 20.13
N ALA A 243 1.83 29.43 19.82
CA ALA A 243 2.51 30.72 19.81
C ALA A 243 2.23 31.56 18.55
N GLY A 244 1.39 31.08 17.62
CA GLY A 244 1.08 31.75 16.37
C GLY A 244 2.22 31.73 15.34
N GLN A 245 3.11 30.75 15.42
CA GLN A 245 4.27 30.60 14.54
C GLN A 245 4.04 29.46 13.53
N HIS A 246 4.63 29.59 12.35
CA HIS A 246 4.63 28.53 11.34
C HIS A 246 5.77 27.53 11.62
N PRO A 247 5.47 26.27 11.98
CA PRO A 247 6.49 25.28 12.27
C PRO A 247 7.19 24.79 11.00
N GLN A 248 8.51 24.62 11.06
CA GLN A 248 9.25 23.94 9.99
C GLN A 248 9.30 22.44 10.28
N VAL A 249 8.40 21.69 9.65
CA VAL A 249 8.44 20.23 9.70
C VAL A 249 9.42 19.73 8.64
N LYS A 250 10.28 18.79 9.04
CA LYS A 250 11.22 18.12 8.13
C LYS A 250 11.21 16.64 8.43
N GLY A 251 10.75 15.86 7.46
CA GLY A 251 10.68 14.40 7.57
C GLY A 251 9.41 13.91 8.26
N GLU A 252 9.36 12.60 8.47
CA GLU A 252 8.19 11.89 8.96
C GLU A 252 7.92 12.17 10.44
N ILE A 253 6.68 12.54 10.74
CA ILE A 253 6.13 12.63 12.08
C ILE A 253 4.94 11.69 12.14
N ASN A 254 4.99 10.74 13.07
CA ASN A 254 3.88 9.86 13.40
C ASN A 254 3.49 10.11 14.86
N GLY A 255 2.90 11.28 15.08
CA GLY A 255 2.45 11.75 16.38
C GLY A 255 1.03 11.30 16.72
N ASP A 256 0.58 11.68 17.92
CA ASP A 256 -0.79 11.39 18.36
C ASP A 256 -1.80 12.34 17.71
N LEU A 257 -1.45 13.61 17.56
CA LEU A 257 -2.22 14.69 16.94
C LEU A 257 -1.68 15.03 15.54
N ILE A 258 -0.37 15.27 15.39
CA ILE A 258 0.23 15.67 14.12
C ILE A 258 0.86 14.46 13.45
N ARG A 259 0.38 14.14 12.25
CA ARG A 259 0.89 13.05 11.42
C ARG A 259 1.18 13.55 10.03
N THR A 260 2.36 13.20 9.51
CA THR A 260 2.77 13.57 8.15
C THR A 260 2.92 12.37 7.24
N ASP A 261 2.75 11.15 7.76
CA ASP A 261 2.77 9.89 7.01
C ASP A 261 1.45 9.62 6.25
N ILE A 262 0.45 10.49 6.45
CA ILE A 262 -0.85 10.49 5.78
C ILE A 262 -1.16 11.89 5.27
N PRO A 263 -2.03 12.05 4.26
CA PRO A 263 -2.51 13.37 3.86
C PRO A 263 -3.22 14.05 5.03
N SER A 264 -2.69 15.18 5.48
CA SER A 264 -3.20 15.91 6.63
C SER A 264 -2.87 17.40 6.51
N SER A 265 -3.60 18.23 7.25
CA SER A 265 -3.33 19.66 7.30
C SER A 265 -3.66 20.21 8.68
N TRP A 266 -3.01 21.30 9.06
CA TRP A 266 -3.29 21.99 10.34
C TRP A 266 -3.43 23.49 10.14
N GLY A 267 -4.28 24.08 10.96
CA GLY A 267 -4.47 25.53 11.05
C GLY A 267 -4.65 25.93 12.51
N ILE A 268 -4.63 27.23 12.74
CA ILE A 268 -4.88 27.80 14.07
C ILE A 268 -6.17 28.61 14.07
N LEU A 269 -6.88 28.56 15.18
CA LEU A 269 -7.96 29.50 15.45
C LEU A 269 -7.42 30.62 16.29
N GLN A 270 -7.62 31.84 15.81
CA GLN A 270 -7.24 33.06 16.47
C GLN A 270 -8.45 33.82 16.98
N GLN A 271 -8.30 34.38 18.17
CA GLN A 271 -9.22 35.35 18.75
C GLN A 271 -8.42 36.50 19.34
N ARG A 272 -8.80 37.74 19.00
CA ARG A 272 -8.10 38.96 19.45
C ARG A 272 -6.58 38.94 19.15
N GLY A 273 -6.16 38.30 18.06
CA GLY A 273 -4.77 38.20 17.63
C GLY A 273 -3.92 37.17 18.38
N GLN A 274 -4.54 36.30 19.20
CA GLN A 274 -3.86 35.19 19.88
C GLN A 274 -4.41 33.86 19.37
N ALA A 275 -3.54 32.87 19.19
CA ALA A 275 -3.95 31.51 18.86
C ALA A 275 -4.55 30.84 20.11
N ILE A 276 -5.80 30.39 19.99
CA ILE A 276 -6.56 29.78 21.09
C ILE A 276 -6.73 28.27 20.90
N ALA A 277 -6.62 27.78 19.66
CA ALA A 277 -6.77 26.37 19.32
C ALA A 277 -5.98 26.02 18.06
N ILE A 278 -5.66 24.74 17.92
CA ILE A 278 -5.19 24.13 16.68
C ILE A 278 -6.32 23.30 16.11
N VAL A 279 -6.61 23.46 14.81
CA VAL A 279 -7.49 22.58 14.06
C VAL A 279 -6.62 21.68 13.21
N TYR A 280 -6.87 20.38 13.27
CA TYR A 280 -6.16 19.37 12.53
C TYR A 280 -7.15 18.57 11.69
N LEU A 281 -6.84 18.42 10.41
CA LEU A 281 -7.57 17.58 9.45
C LEU A 281 -6.67 16.42 9.06
N GLU A 282 -7.20 15.20 9.11
CA GLU A 282 -6.53 14.03 8.56
C GLU A 282 -7.46 13.26 7.63
N SER A 283 -6.93 12.77 6.51
CA SER A 283 -7.68 11.90 5.63
C SER A 283 -8.06 10.60 6.34
N THR A 284 -9.34 10.23 6.31
CA THR A 284 -9.79 8.90 6.77
C THR A 284 -9.59 7.82 5.70
N GLN A 285 -9.28 8.24 4.47
CA GLN A 285 -8.93 7.33 3.38
C GLN A 285 -7.43 7.09 3.42
N SER A 286 -7.03 5.92 3.91
CA SER A 286 -5.73 5.36 3.56
C SER A 286 -5.80 4.99 2.08
N GLY A 287 -5.19 5.78 1.19
CA GLY A 287 -5.00 5.34 -0.18
C GLY A 287 -4.36 3.95 -0.16
N ASP A 288 -4.79 3.05 -1.05
CA ASP A 288 -4.20 1.72 -1.22
C ASP A 288 -2.82 1.87 -1.90
N PHE A 289 -1.91 2.61 -1.25
CA PHE A 289 -0.59 2.91 -1.76
C PHE A 289 0.28 1.66 -1.70
N TYR A 290 0.94 1.33 -2.81
CA TYR A 290 1.87 0.21 -2.89
C TYR A 290 3.13 0.45 -2.03
N GLN A 291 3.42 1.68 -1.63
CA GLN A 291 4.48 2.04 -0.69
C GLN A 291 3.97 2.93 0.46
N GLN A 292 4.35 2.58 1.69
CA GLN A 292 3.89 3.20 2.94
C GLN A 292 4.70 4.44 3.38
N PHE A 293 5.49 5.07 2.49
CA PHE A 293 6.54 6.02 2.92
C PHE A 293 6.46 7.41 2.27
N PHE A 294 5.26 7.88 1.90
CA PHE A 294 5.10 9.28 1.53
C PHE A 294 4.94 10.13 2.79
N HIS A 295 5.57 11.30 2.80
CA HIS A 295 5.35 12.30 3.83
C HIS A 295 5.29 13.70 3.23
N HIS A 296 4.66 14.61 3.96
CA HIS A 296 4.60 16.03 3.64
C HIS A 296 5.23 16.88 4.76
N ASP A 297 5.63 18.10 4.45
CA ASP A 297 6.24 19.04 5.39
C ASP A 297 5.20 19.95 6.07
N GLY A 298 3.92 19.57 6.00
CA GLY A 298 2.80 20.41 6.43
C GLY A 298 2.36 21.47 5.42
N PRO A 299 1.42 22.33 5.82
CA PRO A 299 0.97 23.46 5.02
C PRO A 299 2.12 24.44 4.73
N ALA A 300 2.16 25.04 3.55
CA ALA A 300 3.26 25.94 3.15
C ALA A 300 3.34 27.25 3.95
N GLN A 301 2.27 27.60 4.67
CA GLN A 301 2.16 28.81 5.48
C GLN A 301 1.28 28.54 6.70
N LEU A 302 1.33 29.42 7.70
CA LEU A 302 0.40 29.35 8.84
C LEU A 302 -1.02 29.69 8.37
N ILE A 303 -1.91 28.71 8.41
CA ILE A 303 -3.33 28.89 8.09
C ILE A 303 -4.08 29.36 9.34
N SER A 304 -4.84 30.44 9.23
CA SER A 304 -5.70 30.96 10.31
C SER A 304 -7.02 31.51 9.78
N ASN A 305 -7.98 31.70 10.69
CA ASN A 305 -9.30 32.31 10.41
C ASN A 305 -9.26 33.83 10.22
#